data_AF-A0A2N7RVN0-F1
#
_entry.id   AF-A0A2N7RVN0-F1
#
_cell.length_a   1.000
_cell.length_b   1.000
_cell.length_c   1.000
_cell.angle_alpha   90.00
_cell.angle_beta   90.00
_cell.angle_gamma   90.00
#
_symmetry.space_group_name_H-M   'P 1'
#
loop_
_entity.id
_entity.type
_entity.pdbx_description
1 polymer ?
#
loop_
_entity_poly.entity_id
_entity_poly.type
_entity_poly.pdbx_seq_one_letter_code
_entity_poly.pdbx_strand_id
1 'polypeptide(L)'
;MSTKNPEIEKAWKKAQKEAQPISISDQRNKALPKKVDIDPALKDFYNQHDDFTVTNKDRNSYAEEQEGLEPWERKLLEQRNMGKHLYLVDFSNIGGLVMPLILEIELKSGKKIIERVPAEVWRYAPHKISKVIITDEPMVGLVQDPYWETADIDTSNNAWPRKITPSRLELFKQDRDKNNLMKDFNTPLKAPETKAETKAEARPEAK
;
A
#
# COMPACT_ATOMS: atom_id res chain seq x y z
N MET A 1 0.40 11.53 8.76
CA MET A 1 -0.96 12.11 8.75
C MET A 1 -1.07 13.08 9.93
N SER A 2 -1.70 14.24 9.72
CA SER A 2 -1.66 15.38 10.66
C SER A 2 -2.62 15.20 11.85
N THR A 3 -2.13 15.52 13.04
CA THR A 3 -2.84 15.56 14.31
C THR A 3 -3.70 16.79 14.55
N LYS A 4 -3.56 17.80 13.69
CA LYS A 4 -4.17 19.13 13.80
C LYS A 4 -3.81 19.91 15.07
N ASN A 5 -3.36 19.25 16.14
CA ASN A 5 -2.88 19.92 17.34
C ASN A 5 -1.61 20.72 17.00
N PRO A 6 -1.62 22.05 17.14
CA PRO A 6 -0.50 22.88 16.73
C PRO A 6 0.79 22.58 17.49
N GLU A 7 0.72 22.10 18.73
CA GLU A 7 1.89 21.76 19.53
C GLU A 7 2.59 20.52 18.98
N ILE A 8 1.83 19.48 18.65
CA ILE A 8 2.34 18.23 18.08
C ILE A 8 2.81 18.46 16.64
N GLU A 9 2.02 19.17 15.84
CA GLU A 9 2.33 19.41 14.44
C GLU A 9 3.57 20.26 14.24
N LYS A 10 3.70 21.36 15.00
CA LYS A 10 4.88 22.22 14.89
C LYS A 10 6.14 21.54 15.42
N ALA A 11 6.04 20.76 16.51
CA ALA A 11 7.15 19.95 17.00
C ALA A 11 7.57 18.89 15.98
N TRP A 12 6.61 18.21 15.34
CA TRP A 12 6.89 17.23 14.29
C TRP A 12 7.54 17.88 13.06
N LYS A 13 7.04 19.03 12.60
CA LYS A 13 7.65 19.77 11.48
C LYS A 13 9.06 20.26 11.81
N LYS A 14 9.31 20.68 13.06
CA LYS A 14 10.65 21.04 13.54
C LYS A 14 11.60 19.84 13.44
N ALA A 15 11.20 18.68 13.98
CA ALA A 15 11.99 17.46 13.88
C ALA A 15 12.23 17.04 12.41
N GLN A 16 11.25 17.25 11.53
CA GLN A 16 11.41 16.99 10.10
C GLN A 16 12.41 17.94 9.44
N LYS A 17 12.39 19.24 9.77
CA LYS A 17 13.37 20.23 9.26
C LYS A 17 14.76 19.92 9.79
N GLU A 18 14.89 19.49 11.04
CA GLU A 18 16.18 19.10 11.65
C GLU A 18 16.75 17.80 11.06
N ALA A 19 15.87 16.88 10.63
CA ALA A 19 16.29 15.64 9.94
C ALA A 19 16.75 15.88 8.49
N GLN A 20 16.46 17.05 7.91
CA GLN A 20 16.93 17.38 6.56
C GLN A 20 18.44 17.65 6.56
N PRO A 21 19.14 17.29 5.47
CA PRO A 21 20.57 17.55 5.38
C PRO A 21 20.85 19.04 5.37
N ILE A 22 21.84 19.46 6.16
CA ILE A 22 22.28 20.85 6.26
C ILE A 22 22.96 21.26 4.94
N SER A 23 22.64 22.43 4.41
CA SER A 23 23.28 22.98 3.20
C SER A 23 24.78 23.18 3.38
N ILE A 24 25.57 23.00 2.31
CA ILE A 24 27.02 23.24 2.32
C ILE A 24 27.35 24.68 2.75
N SER A 25 26.53 25.65 2.34
CA SER A 25 26.69 27.05 2.74
C SER A 25 26.57 27.21 4.25
N ASP A 26 25.56 26.58 4.87
CA ASP A 26 25.36 26.65 6.32
C ASP A 26 26.48 25.93 7.09
N GLN A 27 26.97 24.80 6.56
CA GLN A 27 28.11 24.09 7.12
C GLN A 27 29.38 24.95 7.13
N ARG A 28 29.68 25.64 6.01
CA ARG A 28 30.84 26.54 5.89
C ARG A 28 30.69 27.80 6.72
N ASN A 29 29.47 28.35 6.80
CA ASN A 29 29.19 29.59 7.52
C ASN A 29 29.06 29.38 9.04
N LYS A 30 28.99 28.13 9.53
CA LYS A 30 28.83 27.82 10.96
C LYS A 30 29.93 28.42 11.85
N ALA A 31 31.14 28.58 11.32
CA ALA A 31 32.28 29.16 12.05
C ALA A 31 32.38 30.69 11.94
N LEU A 32 31.56 31.34 11.10
CA LEU A 32 31.57 32.79 10.95
C LEU A 32 30.81 33.44 12.11
N PRO A 33 31.37 34.49 12.74
CA PRO A 33 30.67 35.19 13.81
C PRO A 33 29.44 35.93 13.27
N LYS A 34 28.29 35.78 13.94
CA LYS A 34 27.07 36.52 13.59
C LYS A 34 27.03 37.82 14.39
N LYS A 35 26.55 38.90 13.77
CA LYS A 35 26.40 40.20 14.45
C LYS A 35 25.46 40.13 15.66
N VAL A 36 24.43 39.28 15.58
CA VAL A 36 23.45 39.06 16.65
C VAL A 36 24.08 38.42 17.90
N ASP A 37 25.17 37.68 17.75
CA ASP A 37 25.88 37.07 18.88
C ASP A 37 26.80 38.09 19.58
N ILE A 38 27.26 39.12 18.86
CA ILE A 38 28.17 40.15 19.35
C ILE A 38 27.39 41.29 20.02
N ASP A 39 26.26 41.71 19.44
CA ASP A 39 25.45 42.80 19.97
C ASP A 39 24.06 42.30 20.38
N PRO A 40 23.78 42.16 21.69
CA PRO A 40 22.48 41.74 22.19
C PRO A 40 21.34 42.69 21.81
N ALA A 41 21.60 43.97 21.49
CA ALA A 41 20.56 44.90 21.06
C ALA A 41 19.97 44.54 19.69
N LEU A 42 20.67 43.73 18.90
CA LEU A 42 20.18 43.21 17.61
C LEU A 42 19.26 42.00 17.75
N LYS A 43 19.06 41.48 18.98
CA LYS A 43 18.11 40.38 19.22
C LYS A 43 16.69 40.91 19.15
N ASP A 44 15.94 40.43 18.18
CA ASP A 44 14.51 40.70 18.01
C ASP A 44 13.64 39.49 18.45
N PHE A 45 12.33 39.64 18.26
CA PHE A 45 11.33 38.60 18.51
C PHE A 45 11.62 37.29 17.77
N TYR A 46 12.07 37.36 16.52
CA TYR A 46 12.31 36.19 15.66
C TYR A 46 13.59 35.42 16.02
N ASN A 47 14.48 36.01 16.82
CA ASN A 47 15.62 35.29 17.38
C ASN A 47 15.22 34.35 18.53
N GLN A 48 14.13 34.64 19.24
CA GLN A 48 13.60 33.81 20.33
C GLN A 48 12.49 32.88 19.87
N HIS A 49 11.68 33.32 18.89
CA HIS A 49 10.57 32.57 18.35
C HIS A 49 10.89 32.11 16.93
N ASP A 50 11.18 30.82 16.79
CA ASP A 50 11.34 30.16 15.49
C ASP A 50 9.98 29.98 14.78
N ASP A 51 10.02 29.63 13.50
CA ASP A 51 8.88 29.32 12.62
C ASP A 51 7.90 28.30 13.24
N PHE A 52 8.42 27.43 14.13
CA PHE A 52 7.68 26.37 14.80
C PHE A 52 7.15 26.74 16.18
N THR A 53 7.23 28.01 16.58
CA THR A 53 6.68 28.45 17.86
C THR A 53 5.16 28.49 17.78
N VAL A 54 4.47 27.86 18.73
CA VAL A 54 3.00 27.80 18.77
C VAL A 54 2.46 29.16 19.21
N THR A 55 1.54 29.72 18.43
CA THR A 55 0.91 31.00 18.73
C THR A 55 -0.47 30.79 19.36
N ASN A 56 -0.97 31.82 20.05
CA ASN A 56 -2.34 31.80 20.58
C ASN A 56 -3.39 31.70 19.46
N LYS A 57 -3.10 32.26 18.29
CA LYS A 57 -3.95 32.12 17.10
C LYS A 57 -4.09 30.65 16.71
N ASP A 58 -2.99 29.89 16.70
CA ASP A 58 -3.02 28.47 16.35
C ASP A 58 -3.86 27.64 17.34
N ARG A 59 -3.78 27.98 18.64
CA ARG A 59 -4.58 27.34 19.69
C ARG A 59 -6.06 27.62 19.54
N ASN A 60 -6.42 28.88 19.25
CA ASN A 60 -7.81 29.28 19.03
C ASN A 60 -8.39 28.60 17.78
N SER A 61 -7.65 28.60 16.66
CA SER A 61 -8.09 27.90 15.44
C SER A 61 -8.25 26.39 15.67
N TYR A 62 -7.37 25.77 16.45
CA TYR A 62 -7.52 24.37 16.82
C TYR A 62 -8.77 24.12 17.68
N ALA A 63 -9.07 25.00 18.64
CA ALA A 63 -10.27 24.89 19.47
C ALA A 63 -11.55 25.02 18.63
N GLU A 64 -11.62 26.01 17.74
CA GLU A 64 -12.74 26.20 16.80
C GLU A 64 -12.93 24.99 15.89
N GLU A 65 -11.82 24.44 15.34
CA GLU A 65 -11.88 23.22 14.55
C GLU A 65 -12.39 22.02 15.36
N GLN A 66 -12.07 21.92 16.65
CA GLN A 66 -12.55 20.83 17.51
C GLN A 66 -14.05 20.94 17.80
N GLU A 67 -14.53 22.16 18.01
CA GLU A 67 -15.95 22.44 18.24
C GLU A 67 -16.80 22.13 17.01
N GLY A 68 -16.30 22.44 15.81
CA GLY A 68 -17.00 22.20 14.54
C GLY A 68 -17.09 20.74 14.10
N LEU A 69 -16.38 19.81 14.75
CA LEU A 69 -16.43 18.38 14.38
C LEU A 69 -17.68 17.69 14.91
N GLU A 70 -18.29 16.87 14.05
CA GLU A 70 -19.38 15.98 14.42
C GLU A 70 -18.89 14.86 15.37
N PRO A 71 -19.77 14.24 16.18
CA PRO A 71 -19.37 13.21 17.13
C PRO A 71 -18.62 12.03 16.51
N TRP A 72 -18.97 11.64 15.28
CA TRP A 72 -18.30 10.54 14.57
C TRP A 72 -16.90 10.93 14.08
N GLU A 73 -16.69 12.20 13.70
CA GLU A 73 -15.39 12.72 13.26
C GLU A 73 -14.42 12.82 14.44
N ARG A 74 -14.92 13.28 15.60
CA ARG A 74 -14.14 13.30 16.86
C ARG A 74 -13.65 11.91 17.22
N LYS A 75 -14.54 10.90 17.15
CA LYS A 75 -14.16 9.51 17.43
C LYS A 75 -13.10 8.98 16.47
N LEU A 76 -13.17 9.31 15.18
CA LEU A 76 -12.14 8.95 14.22
C LEU A 76 -10.79 9.61 14.53
N LEU A 77 -10.80 10.90 14.91
CA LEU A 77 -9.60 11.62 15.31
C LEU A 77 -8.99 11.07 16.60
N GLU A 78 -9.81 10.68 17.58
CA GLU A 78 -9.37 10.00 18.80
C GLU A 78 -8.71 8.67 18.47
N GLN A 79 -9.35 7.82 17.65
CA GLN A 79 -8.77 6.55 17.23
C GLN A 79 -7.43 6.74 16.50
N ARG A 80 -7.31 7.79 15.69
CA ARG A 80 -6.05 8.18 15.06
C ARG A 80 -5.00 8.62 16.09
N ASN A 81 -5.38 9.45 17.06
CA ASN A 81 -4.49 9.92 18.13
C ASN A 81 -3.96 8.75 18.98
N MET A 82 -4.74 7.67 19.11
CA MET A 82 -4.31 6.42 19.77
C MET A 82 -3.34 5.58 18.94
N GLY A 83 -2.87 6.07 17.79
CA GLY A 83 -1.89 5.38 16.95
C GLY A 83 -2.48 4.35 15.98
N LYS A 84 -3.80 4.32 15.80
CA LYS A 84 -4.43 3.41 14.82
C LYS A 84 -4.23 3.90 13.38
N HIS A 85 -4.21 2.96 12.46
CA HIS A 85 -4.10 3.19 11.03
C HIS A 85 -5.48 3.19 10.39
N LEU A 86 -5.81 4.28 9.69
CA LEU A 86 -7.07 4.46 8.99
C LEU A 86 -6.83 4.35 7.48
N TYR A 87 -7.60 3.51 6.83
CA TYR A 87 -7.58 3.30 5.39
C TYR A 87 -8.96 3.59 4.82
N LEU A 88 -9.03 4.42 3.78
CA LEU A 88 -10.25 4.64 3.02
C LEU A 88 -10.15 3.78 1.76
N VAL A 89 -11.04 2.80 1.65
CA VAL A 89 -11.10 1.87 0.53
C VAL A 89 -12.35 2.13 -0.28
N ASP A 90 -12.14 2.40 -1.56
CA ASP A 90 -13.21 2.63 -2.52
C ASP A 90 -13.55 1.32 -3.23
N PHE A 91 -14.81 0.91 -3.13
CA PHE A 91 -15.36 -0.23 -3.85
C PHE A 91 -16.30 0.26 -4.94
N SER A 92 -16.21 -0.37 -6.11
CA SER A 92 -17.08 -0.07 -7.25
C SER A 92 -17.84 -1.33 -7.65
N ASN A 93 -19.15 -1.20 -7.85
CA ASN A 93 -19.98 -2.30 -8.34
C ASN A 93 -19.95 -2.32 -9.87
N ILE A 94 -19.18 -3.25 -10.43
CA ILE A 94 -19.03 -3.47 -11.87
C ILE A 94 -19.83 -4.72 -12.23
N GLY A 95 -21.10 -4.54 -12.58
CA GLY A 95 -22.00 -5.66 -12.91
C GLY A 95 -23.44 -5.44 -12.48
N GLY A 96 -23.69 -4.45 -11.62
CA GLY A 96 -25.04 -4.04 -11.23
C GLY A 96 -25.76 -5.00 -10.28
N LEU A 97 -25.13 -6.14 -9.95
CA LEU A 97 -25.61 -7.05 -8.93
C LEU A 97 -25.09 -6.57 -7.56
N VAL A 98 -26.01 -6.38 -6.63
CA VAL A 98 -25.68 -5.96 -5.26
C VAL A 98 -25.22 -7.19 -4.48
N MET A 99 -23.95 -7.18 -4.03
CA MET A 99 -23.34 -8.28 -3.27
C MET A 99 -22.74 -7.78 -1.94
N PRO A 100 -22.66 -8.62 -0.90
CA PRO A 100 -21.91 -8.28 0.31
C PRO A 100 -20.42 -8.10 -0.01
N LEU A 101 -19.73 -7.26 0.75
CA LEU A 101 -18.27 -7.15 0.68
C LEU A 101 -17.65 -8.03 1.75
N ILE A 102 -16.78 -8.95 1.34
CA ILE A 102 -16.08 -9.87 2.23
C ILE A 102 -14.61 -9.54 2.08
N LEU A 103 -14.05 -8.88 3.09
CA LEU A 103 -12.72 -8.30 3.02
C LEU A 103 -11.77 -9.10 3.88
N GLU A 104 -10.77 -9.72 3.27
CA GLU A 104 -9.57 -10.21 3.97
C GLU A 104 -8.53 -9.09 4.01
N ILE A 105 -8.22 -8.63 5.22
CA ILE A 105 -7.22 -7.62 5.52
C ILE A 105 -5.97 -8.33 6.03
N GLU A 106 -4.85 -8.14 5.35
CA GLU A 106 -3.54 -8.66 5.75
C GLU A 106 -2.72 -7.54 6.42
N LEU A 107 -2.37 -7.74 7.68
CA LEU A 107 -1.54 -6.82 8.46
C LEU A 107 -0.06 -7.11 8.30
N LYS A 108 0.79 -6.15 8.68
CA LYS A 108 2.25 -6.26 8.60
C LYS A 108 2.84 -7.41 9.42
N SER A 109 2.18 -7.82 10.52
CA SER A 109 2.56 -9.02 11.27
C SER A 109 2.27 -10.35 10.56
N GLY A 110 1.54 -10.32 9.43
CA GLY A 110 0.99 -11.51 8.76
C GLY A 110 -0.37 -11.96 9.31
N LYS A 111 -0.92 -11.25 10.31
CA LYS A 111 -2.28 -11.52 10.80
C LYS A 111 -3.31 -11.17 9.74
N LYS A 112 -4.24 -12.10 9.52
CA LYS A 112 -5.39 -11.91 8.61
C LYS A 112 -6.66 -11.67 9.40
N ILE A 113 -7.43 -10.68 8.98
CA ILE A 113 -8.72 -10.31 9.58
C ILE A 113 -9.78 -10.36 8.48
N ILE A 114 -10.92 -10.97 8.78
CA ILE A 114 -12.04 -11.07 7.85
C ILE A 114 -13.16 -10.16 8.33
N GLU A 115 -13.45 -9.13 7.54
CA GLU A 115 -14.57 -8.23 7.77
C GLU A 115 -15.68 -8.52 6.75
N ARG A 116 -16.87 -8.83 7.23
CA ARG A 116 -18.06 -9.01 6.38
C ARG A 116 -18.94 -7.78 6.47
N VAL A 117 -19.08 -7.09 5.35
CA VAL A 117 -19.94 -5.93 5.19
C VAL A 117 -21.18 -6.37 4.42
N PRO A 118 -22.38 -6.22 5.00
CA PRO A 118 -23.60 -6.70 4.37
C PRO A 118 -23.98 -5.80 3.19
N ALA A 119 -24.86 -6.31 2.33
CA ALA A 119 -25.15 -5.68 1.05
C ALA A 119 -25.96 -4.37 1.15
N GLU A 120 -26.49 -4.00 2.33
CA GLU A 120 -27.24 -2.74 2.49
C GLU A 120 -26.39 -1.50 2.26
N VAL A 121 -25.06 -1.61 2.29
CA VAL A 121 -24.14 -0.51 1.99
C VAL A 121 -24.37 0.09 0.59
N TRP A 122 -24.89 -0.71 -0.34
CA TRP A 122 -25.20 -0.29 -1.70
C TRP A 122 -26.54 0.46 -1.84
N ARG A 123 -27.35 0.55 -0.77
CA ARG A 123 -28.71 1.12 -0.83
C ARG A 123 -28.75 2.57 -1.30
N TYR A 124 -27.83 3.39 -0.80
CA TYR A 124 -27.78 4.82 -1.12
C TYR A 124 -26.82 5.14 -2.27
N ALA A 125 -25.81 4.29 -2.47
CA ALA A 125 -24.79 4.47 -3.49
C ALA A 125 -24.53 3.14 -4.19
N PRO A 126 -25.36 2.75 -5.18
CA PRO A 126 -25.32 1.42 -5.79
C PRO A 126 -24.08 1.17 -6.65
N HIS A 127 -23.41 2.23 -7.11
CA HIS A 127 -22.26 2.13 -8.01
C HIS A 127 -20.90 2.20 -7.30
N LYS A 128 -20.77 3.03 -6.27
CA LYS A 128 -19.50 3.26 -5.58
C LYS A 128 -19.75 3.50 -4.11
N ILE A 129 -18.99 2.82 -3.26
CA ILE A 129 -18.99 3.05 -1.82
C ILE A 129 -17.57 3.25 -1.31
N SER A 130 -17.42 4.07 -0.29
CA SER A 130 -16.15 4.29 0.40
C SER A 130 -16.29 3.76 1.82
N LYS A 131 -15.42 2.83 2.20
CA LYS A 131 -15.41 2.21 3.53
C LYS A 131 -14.12 2.60 4.25
N VAL A 132 -14.27 3.04 5.49
CA VAL A 132 -13.14 3.28 6.39
C VAL A 132 -12.82 1.98 7.13
N ILE A 133 -11.57 1.54 7.02
CA ILE A 133 -11.01 0.39 7.71
C ILE A 133 -10.01 0.90 8.75
N ILE A 134 -10.17 0.46 9.99
CA ILE A 134 -9.35 0.90 11.13
C ILE A 134 -8.61 -0.31 11.67
N THR A 135 -7.29 -0.20 11.72
CA THR A 135 -6.39 -1.29 12.09
C THR A 135 -5.37 -0.82 13.11
N ASP A 136 -4.93 -1.72 14.00
CA ASP A 136 -3.91 -1.40 15.00
C ASP A 136 -2.49 -1.49 14.43
N GLU A 137 -2.31 -2.19 13.29
CA GLU A 137 -1.05 -2.32 12.57
C GLU A 137 -1.20 -1.87 11.11
N PRO A 138 -0.10 -1.54 10.40
CA PRO A 138 -0.18 -1.21 8.99
C PRO A 138 -0.74 -2.37 8.16
N MET A 139 -1.74 -2.09 7.32
CA MET A 139 -2.26 -3.00 6.31
C MET A 139 -1.28 -3.13 5.14
N VAL A 140 -1.01 -4.36 4.73
CA VAL A 140 -0.12 -4.71 3.60
C VAL A 140 -0.90 -5.21 2.40
N GLY A 141 -2.05 -5.85 2.64
CA GLY A 141 -2.89 -6.39 1.59
C GLY A 141 -4.37 -6.33 1.95
N LEU A 142 -5.20 -6.25 0.92
CA LEU A 142 -6.64 -6.37 1.00
C LEU A 142 -7.11 -7.25 -0.16
N VAL A 143 -7.90 -8.27 0.15
CA VAL A 143 -8.51 -9.16 -0.85
C VAL A 143 -10.02 -9.18 -0.64
N GLN A 144 -10.76 -8.81 -1.67
CA GLN A 144 -12.20 -8.99 -1.74
C GLN A 144 -12.51 -10.44 -2.09
N ASP A 145 -13.43 -11.03 -1.33
CA ASP A 145 -13.92 -12.40 -1.44
C ASP A 145 -12.80 -13.47 -1.53
N PRO A 146 -12.02 -13.66 -0.46
CA PRO A 146 -10.93 -14.64 -0.41
C PRO A 146 -11.41 -16.10 -0.56
N TYR A 147 -12.69 -16.38 -0.27
CA TYR A 147 -13.26 -17.73 -0.23
C TYR A 147 -14.24 -18.01 -1.37
N TRP A 148 -14.39 -17.07 -2.31
CA TRP A 148 -15.28 -17.20 -3.48
C TRP A 148 -16.73 -17.45 -3.04
N GLU A 149 -17.17 -16.74 -2.01
CA GLU A 149 -18.55 -16.74 -1.53
C GLU A 149 -19.47 -15.95 -2.48
N THR A 150 -18.92 -15.01 -3.26
CA THR A 150 -19.66 -14.24 -4.28
C THR A 150 -19.45 -14.81 -5.68
N ALA A 151 -20.50 -14.70 -6.50
CA ALA A 151 -20.46 -15.16 -7.90
C ALA A 151 -19.81 -14.12 -8.83
N ASP A 152 -18.62 -13.64 -8.48
CA ASP A 152 -17.86 -12.69 -9.29
C ASP A 152 -17.15 -13.39 -10.46
N ILE A 153 -17.18 -12.74 -11.63
CA ILE A 153 -16.57 -13.25 -12.87
C ILE A 153 -15.11 -12.81 -13.03
N ASP A 154 -14.72 -11.67 -12.46
CA ASP A 154 -13.37 -11.11 -12.62
C ASP A 154 -12.66 -10.94 -11.26
N THR A 155 -11.97 -12.00 -10.85
CA THR A 155 -11.17 -11.98 -9.62
C THR A 155 -9.85 -11.24 -9.75
N SER A 156 -9.45 -10.81 -10.95
CA SER A 156 -8.15 -10.17 -11.17
C SER A 156 -8.05 -8.78 -10.51
N ASN A 157 -9.19 -8.15 -10.27
CA ASN A 157 -9.30 -6.81 -9.69
C ASN A 157 -9.60 -6.81 -8.18
N ASN A 158 -9.81 -7.99 -7.58
CA ASN A 158 -10.21 -8.15 -6.18
C ASN A 158 -9.07 -8.03 -5.16
N ALA A 159 -7.83 -7.80 -5.60
CA ALA A 159 -6.68 -7.69 -4.71
C ALA A 159 -6.01 -6.31 -4.78
N TRP A 160 -5.69 -5.79 -3.60
CA TRP A 160 -4.79 -4.65 -3.42
C TRP A 160 -3.60 -5.08 -2.53
N PRO A 161 -2.34 -4.82 -2.94
CA PRO A 161 -1.92 -4.40 -4.27
C PRO A 161 -2.34 -5.40 -5.36
N ARG A 162 -2.48 -4.91 -6.60
CA ARG A 162 -2.89 -5.76 -7.73
C ARG A 162 -1.87 -6.89 -7.93
N LYS A 163 -2.37 -8.13 -7.93
CA LYS A 163 -1.56 -9.32 -8.19
C LYS A 163 -1.51 -9.58 -9.69
N ILE A 164 -0.32 -9.81 -10.24
CA ILE A 164 -0.17 -10.17 -11.65
C ILE A 164 -0.51 -11.66 -11.77
N THR A 165 -1.69 -11.96 -12.30
CA THR A 165 -2.04 -13.34 -12.65
C THR A 165 -1.25 -13.72 -13.91
N PRO A 166 -0.43 -14.80 -13.88
CA PRO A 166 0.29 -15.22 -15.07
C PRO A 166 -0.72 -15.64 -16.14
N SER A 167 -0.75 -14.95 -17.28
CA SER A 167 -1.50 -15.40 -18.44
C SER A 167 -0.79 -16.62 -19.03
N ARG A 168 -1.53 -17.72 -19.21
CA ARG A 168 -1.02 -18.88 -19.96
C ARG A 168 -1.02 -18.53 -21.45
N LEU A 169 -0.05 -17.72 -21.88
CA LEU A 169 0.27 -17.53 -23.29
C LEU A 169 0.90 -18.83 -23.80
N GLU A 170 0.06 -19.76 -24.25
CA GLU A 170 0.53 -20.92 -24.99
C GLU A 170 0.86 -20.45 -26.42
N LEU A 171 2.12 -20.56 -26.83
CA LEU A 171 2.50 -20.45 -28.23
C LEU A 171 1.85 -21.63 -28.96
N PHE A 172 0.64 -21.42 -29.47
CA PHE A 172 -0.07 -22.39 -30.29
C PHE A 172 0.69 -22.58 -31.61
N LYS A 173 1.59 -23.56 -31.67
CA LYS A 173 1.71 -24.40 -32.86
C LYS A 173 0.65 -25.47 -32.72
N GLN A 174 -0.36 -25.40 -33.58
CA GLN A 174 -1.49 -26.32 -33.60
C GLN A 174 -1.02 -27.73 -34.00
N ASP A 175 -0.48 -28.49 -33.04
CA ASP A 175 -0.37 -29.94 -33.18
C ASP A 175 -1.75 -30.54 -32.95
N ARG A 176 -2.31 -31.14 -34.01
CA ARG A 176 -3.64 -31.76 -34.03
C ARG A 176 -3.61 -33.14 -33.38
N ASP A 177 -3.00 -33.29 -32.21
CA ASP A 177 -3.17 -34.53 -31.45
C ASP A 177 -4.22 -34.30 -30.37
N LYS A 178 -5.37 -34.94 -30.56
CA LYS A 178 -6.44 -34.94 -29.56
C LYS A 178 -5.93 -35.77 -28.37
N ASN A 179 -5.70 -35.11 -27.23
CA ASN A 179 -5.38 -35.78 -25.97
C ASN A 179 -6.32 -36.97 -25.74
N ASN A 180 -5.77 -38.18 -25.80
CA ASN A 180 -6.51 -39.43 -25.61
C ASN A 180 -5.94 -40.14 -24.40
N LEU A 181 -6.58 -39.89 -23.26
CA LEU A 181 -6.15 -40.37 -21.95
C LEU A 181 -5.90 -41.89 -21.90
N MET A 182 -6.66 -42.68 -22.66
CA MET A 182 -6.50 -44.14 -22.76
C MET A 182 -5.22 -44.56 -23.48
N LYS A 183 -4.80 -43.80 -24.50
CA LYS A 183 -3.57 -44.08 -25.24
C LYS A 183 -2.35 -43.63 -24.44
N ASP A 184 -2.45 -42.46 -23.79
CA ASP A 184 -1.36 -41.84 -23.04
C ASP A 184 -1.01 -42.63 -21.78
N PHE A 185 -2.01 -43.17 -21.07
CA PHE A 185 -1.79 -43.99 -19.86
C PHE A 185 -1.02 -45.28 -20.14
N ASN A 186 -1.16 -45.85 -21.33
CA ASN A 186 -0.49 -47.08 -21.73
C ASN A 186 0.90 -46.83 -22.34
N THR A 187 1.39 -45.58 -22.40
CA THR A 187 2.73 -45.31 -22.91
C THR A 187 3.80 -45.66 -21.87
N PRO A 188 4.77 -46.54 -22.19
CA PRO A 188 5.82 -46.91 -21.24
C PRO A 188 6.79 -45.73 -21.02
N LEU A 189 7.23 -45.52 -19.78
CA LEU A 189 8.23 -44.50 -19.44
C LEU A 189 9.56 -44.80 -20.16
N LYS A 190 10.04 -43.84 -20.95
CA LYS A 190 11.39 -43.90 -21.52
C LYS A 190 12.43 -43.74 -20.41
N ALA A 191 13.33 -44.71 -20.31
CA ALA A 191 14.51 -44.60 -19.44
C ALA A 191 15.48 -43.54 -20.01
N PRO A 192 16.23 -42.82 -19.15
CA PRO A 192 17.21 -41.84 -19.60
C PRO A 192 18.35 -42.56 -20.31
N GLU A 193 18.45 -42.41 -21.62
CA GLU A 193 19.54 -42.99 -22.41
C GLU A 193 20.86 -42.31 -22.04
N THR A 194 21.77 -43.11 -21.45
CA THR A 194 23.18 -42.77 -21.28
C THR A 194 23.82 -42.71 -22.66
N LYS A 195 24.22 -41.52 -23.10
CA LYS A 195 24.99 -41.32 -24.33
C LYS A 195 26.37 -41.97 -24.16
N ALA A 196 26.58 -43.14 -24.76
CA ALA A 196 27.90 -43.73 -24.95
C ALA A 196 28.12 -44.05 -26.43
N GLU A 197 28.95 -43.20 -27.05
CA GLU A 197 29.99 -43.50 -28.04
C GLU A 197 29.70 -44.49 -29.17
N THR A 198 29.71 -43.98 -30.41
CA THR A 198 30.47 -44.59 -31.50
C THR A 198 30.77 -43.53 -32.56
N LYS A 199 31.97 -42.98 -32.47
CA LYS A 199 32.62 -42.17 -33.49
C LYS A 199 33.52 -43.10 -34.31
N ALA A 200 33.56 -42.84 -35.62
CA ALA A 200 34.53 -43.32 -36.61
C ALA A 200 34.32 -44.74 -37.19
N GLU A 201 33.79 -44.77 -38.42
CA GLU A 201 34.53 -45.31 -39.57
C GLU A 201 33.82 -44.91 -40.87
N ALA A 202 34.40 -43.93 -41.59
CA ALA A 202 34.02 -43.63 -42.96
C ALA A 202 35.22 -43.07 -43.72
N ARG A 203 35.86 -43.94 -44.53
CA ARG A 203 36.50 -43.56 -45.80
C ARG A 203 36.88 -44.80 -46.59
N PRO A 204 36.30 -45.02 -47.79
CA PRO A 204 36.96 -45.77 -48.85
C PRO A 204 37.68 -44.81 -49.81
N GLU A 205 38.79 -45.30 -50.35
CA GLU A 205 39.66 -44.65 -51.33
C GLU A 205 38.99 -44.50 -52.70
N ALA A 206 39.32 -43.43 -53.42
CA ALA A 206 39.06 -43.30 -54.85
C ALA A 206 40.38 -43.00 -55.58
N LYS A 207 40.58 -43.72 -56.68
CA LYS A 207 41.61 -43.55 -57.70
C LYS A 207 41.38 -42.27 -58.52
#